data_AF-H6V639-F1
#
_entry.id   AF-H6V639-F1
#
_cell.length_a   1.000
_cell.length_b   1.000
_cell.length_c   1.000
_cell.angle_alpha   90.00
_cell.angle_beta   90.00
_cell.angle_gamma   90.00
#
_symmetry.space_group_name_H-M   'P 1'
#
loop_
_entity.id
_entity.type
_entity.pdbx_description
1 polymer ?
#
loop_
_entity_poly.entity_id
_entity_poly.type
_entity_poly.pdbx_seq_one_letter_code
_entity_poly.pdbx_strand_id
1 'polypeptide(L)'
;RAVKRQAPSTSGTDEEEVHLLALIVKSSHNDDTECKKKLEEYCKTLTDAKLKPENVHNKLKDFCGNGNEEKKCKGLKDKVKAKCAEFKGKLGKNLASPSDKDCKENERQCLFLEG
;
A
#
# COMPACT_ATOMS: atom_id res chain seq x y z
N ARG A 1 32.14 1.46 21.14
CA ARG A 1 31.32 2.56 20.57
C ARG A 1 29.90 2.01 20.37
N ALA A 2 28.92 2.52 21.11
CA ALA A 2 27.53 2.12 20.93
C ALA A 2 27.01 2.73 19.62
N VAL A 3 26.67 1.89 18.65
CA VAL A 3 26.02 2.34 17.41
C VAL A 3 24.61 2.75 17.77
N LYS A 4 24.40 4.06 17.86
CA LYS A 4 23.09 4.69 18.04
C LYS A 4 22.23 4.26 16.84
N ARG A 5 21.41 3.22 17.03
CA ARG A 5 20.37 2.84 16.08
C ARG A 5 19.48 4.06 15.93
N GLN A 6 19.49 4.69 14.75
CA GLN A 6 18.47 5.66 14.40
C GLN A 6 17.13 4.95 14.57
N ALA A 7 16.31 5.45 15.50
CA ALA A 7 14.93 5.02 15.61
C ALA A 7 14.28 5.25 14.23
N PRO A 8 13.52 4.29 13.69
CA PRO A 8 12.80 4.52 12.45
C PRO A 8 11.90 5.75 12.65
N SER A 9 12.02 6.70 11.74
CA SER A 9 11.26 7.95 11.76
C SER A 9 9.77 7.68 11.91
N THR A 10 9.20 8.28 12.95
CA THR A 10 7.81 8.14 13.42
C THR A 10 6.76 8.78 12.50
N SER A 11 6.95 8.74 11.17
CA SER A 11 6.08 9.44 10.20
C SER A 11 5.67 8.62 8.97
N GLY A 12 6.00 7.33 8.89
CA GLY A 12 5.58 6.47 7.78
C GLY A 12 4.62 5.38 8.23
N THR A 13 3.34 5.40 7.80
CA THR A 13 2.70 4.13 7.40
C THR A 13 3.69 3.42 6.50
N ASP A 14 4.02 2.19 6.86
CA ASP A 14 5.02 1.36 6.22
C ASP A 14 4.76 1.31 4.69
N GLU A 15 5.77 1.58 3.87
CA GLU A 15 5.66 1.54 2.40
C GLU A 15 5.09 0.20 1.91
N GLU A 16 5.40 -0.87 2.64
CA GLU A 16 4.89 -2.23 2.42
C GLU A 16 3.41 -2.34 2.77
N GLU A 17 2.99 -1.71 3.86
CA GLU A 17 1.58 -1.66 4.26
C GLU A 17 0.73 -0.90 3.24
N VAL A 18 1.25 0.22 2.72
CA VAL A 18 0.57 1.01 1.68
C VAL A 18 0.39 0.18 0.41
N HIS A 19 1.41 -0.56 -0.03
CA HIS A 19 1.30 -1.46 -1.18
C HIS A 19 0.27 -2.57 -0.93
N LEU A 20 0.35 -3.23 0.21
CA LEU A 20 -0.55 -4.33 0.55
C LEU A 20 -2.01 -3.85 0.56
N LEU A 21 -2.29 -2.73 1.22
CA LEU A 21 -3.64 -2.18 1.27
C LEU A 21 -4.11 -1.70 -0.11
N ALA A 22 -3.25 -1.06 -0.90
CA ALA A 22 -3.57 -0.66 -2.27
C ALA A 22 -3.93 -1.88 -3.15
N LEU A 23 -3.21 -2.99 -3.03
CA LEU A 23 -3.52 -4.23 -3.76
C LEU A 23 -4.87 -4.84 -3.35
N ILE A 24 -5.27 -4.69 -2.09
CA ILE A 24 -6.55 -5.18 -1.57
C ILE A 24 -7.71 -4.32 -2.04
N VAL A 25 -7.63 -2.99 -1.84
CA VAL A 25 -8.75 -2.07 -2.10
C VAL A 25 -8.79 -1.58 -3.53
N LYS A 26 -7.69 -1.70 -4.28
CA LYS A 26 -7.65 -1.35 -5.69
C LYS A 26 -8.04 0.10 -5.94
N SER A 27 -8.76 0.38 -7.03
CA SER A 27 -9.38 1.68 -7.32
C SER A 27 -10.31 2.21 -6.21
N SER A 28 -10.84 1.35 -5.34
CA SER A 28 -11.74 1.72 -4.24
C SER A 28 -11.06 2.57 -3.16
N HIS A 29 -9.73 2.74 -3.18
CA HIS A 29 -9.02 3.69 -2.29
C HIS A 29 -9.49 5.15 -2.44
N ASN A 30 -10.16 5.49 -3.54
CA ASN A 30 -10.63 6.86 -3.79
C ASN A 30 -11.90 7.23 -3.01
N ASP A 31 -12.65 6.22 -2.56
CA ASP A 31 -13.86 6.38 -1.75
C ASP A 31 -13.66 5.72 -0.38
N ASP A 32 -13.78 6.49 0.69
CA ASP A 32 -13.48 5.99 2.03
C ASP A 32 -14.46 4.87 2.45
N THR A 33 -15.71 4.91 1.96
CA THR A 33 -16.74 3.92 2.27
C THR A 33 -16.47 2.61 1.53
N GLU A 34 -16.14 2.70 0.23
CA GLU A 34 -15.82 1.55 -0.60
C GLU A 34 -14.50 0.90 -0.17
N CYS A 35 -13.49 1.71 0.15
CA CYS A 35 -12.22 1.25 0.71
C CYS A 35 -12.45 0.45 2.00
N LYS A 36 -13.23 1.00 2.94
CA LYS A 36 -13.56 0.32 4.20
C LYS A 36 -14.26 -1.02 3.93
N LYS A 37 -15.29 -1.01 3.08
CA LYS A 37 -16.04 -2.22 2.70
C LYS A 37 -15.11 -3.29 2.11
N LYS A 38 -14.18 -2.91 1.23
CA LYS A 38 -13.20 -3.84 0.64
C LYS A 38 -12.25 -4.45 1.67
N LEU A 39 -11.76 -3.64 2.61
CA LEU A 39 -10.90 -4.14 3.70
C LEU A 39 -11.66 -5.11 4.61
N GLU A 40 -12.91 -4.80 4.96
CA GLU A 40 -13.77 -5.68 5.76
C GLU A 40 -14.07 -7.00 5.02
N GLU A 41 -14.46 -6.92 3.74
CA GLU A 41 -14.68 -8.09 2.87
C GLU A 41 -13.44 -8.98 2.79
N TYR A 42 -12.26 -8.37 2.67
CA TYR A 42 -11.00 -9.10 2.62
C TYR A 42 -10.71 -9.83 3.94
N CYS A 43 -10.81 -9.15 5.09
CA CYS A 43 -10.64 -9.78 6.39
C CYS A 43 -11.65 -10.90 6.65
N LYS A 44 -12.91 -10.69 6.23
CA LYS A 44 -13.96 -11.70 6.34
C LYS A 44 -13.64 -12.91 5.47
N THR A 45 -13.22 -12.70 4.23
CA THR A 45 -12.82 -13.78 3.31
C THR A 45 -11.68 -14.62 3.89
N LEU A 46 -10.69 -13.98 4.52
CA LEU A 46 -9.62 -14.70 5.22
C LEU A 46 -10.16 -15.55 6.37
N THR A 47 -11.04 -14.97 7.19
CA THR A 47 -11.64 -15.66 8.33
C THR A 47 -12.53 -16.83 7.90
N ASP A 48 -13.35 -16.64 6.88
CA ASP A 48 -14.22 -17.67 6.29
C ASP A 48 -13.39 -18.83 5.70
N ALA A 49 -12.22 -18.53 5.14
CA ALA A 49 -11.24 -19.52 4.69
C ALA A 49 -10.45 -20.18 5.84
N LYS A 50 -10.75 -19.87 7.11
CA LYS A 50 -10.01 -20.30 8.31
C LYS A 50 -8.54 -19.88 8.30
N LEU A 51 -8.21 -18.82 7.55
CA LEU A 51 -6.89 -18.21 7.50
C LEU A 51 -6.80 -17.10 8.54
N LYS A 52 -5.77 -17.17 9.39
CA LYS A 52 -5.47 -16.05 10.28
C LYS A 52 -4.82 -14.93 9.46
N PRO A 53 -5.28 -13.67 9.57
CA PRO A 53 -4.68 -12.54 8.84
C PRO A 53 -3.15 -12.46 8.98
N GLU A 54 -2.64 -12.68 10.20
CA GLU A 54 -1.20 -12.68 10.49
C GLU A 54 -0.41 -13.76 9.75
N ASN A 55 -1.04 -14.85 9.33
CA ASN A 55 -0.40 -15.92 8.55
C ASN A 55 -0.30 -15.56 7.05
N VAL A 56 -1.15 -14.66 6.56
CA VAL A 56 -1.08 -14.18 5.17
C VAL A 56 -0.05 -13.06 5.08
N HIS A 57 -0.14 -12.08 5.99
CA HIS A 57 0.86 -11.02 6.10
C HIS A 57 0.75 -10.37 7.49
N ASN A 58 1.88 -10.10 8.14
CA ASN A 58 1.93 -9.56 9.51
C ASN A 58 1.11 -8.26 9.69
N LYS A 59 1.17 -7.34 8.70
CA LYS A 59 0.39 -6.10 8.65
C LYS A 59 -1.13 -6.29 8.62
N LEU A 60 -1.64 -7.44 8.16
CA LEU A 60 -3.08 -7.69 8.12
C LEU A 60 -3.67 -7.86 9.53
N LYS A 61 -2.85 -8.30 10.49
CA LYS A 61 -3.24 -8.39 11.90
C LYS A 61 -3.70 -7.04 12.45
N ASP A 62 -2.95 -5.99 12.13
CA ASP A 62 -3.15 -4.66 12.69
C ASP A 62 -4.42 -3.97 12.17
N PHE A 63 -4.87 -4.27 10.94
CA PHE A 63 -6.12 -3.70 10.44
C PHE A 63 -7.33 -4.62 10.62
N CYS A 64 -7.21 -5.94 10.38
CA CYS A 64 -8.34 -6.85 10.56
C CYS A 64 -8.78 -7.01 12.03
N GLY A 65 -7.98 -6.54 13.00
CA GLY A 65 -8.26 -6.69 14.43
C GLY A 65 -8.68 -5.42 15.19
N ASN A 66 -8.52 -4.21 14.63
CA ASN A 66 -8.52 -2.98 15.43
C ASN A 66 -9.56 -1.91 15.06
N GLY A 67 -10.47 -2.14 14.10
CA GLY A 67 -11.54 -1.18 13.78
C GLY A 67 -11.04 0.20 13.31
N ASN A 68 -9.84 0.24 12.71
CA ASN A 68 -9.14 1.46 12.32
C ASN A 68 -9.15 1.66 10.80
N GLU A 69 -10.07 1.02 10.09
CA GLU A 69 -10.17 0.97 8.63
C GLU A 69 -10.32 2.38 8.05
N GLU A 70 -11.09 3.26 8.70
CA GLU A 70 -11.32 4.62 8.22
C GLU A 70 -10.02 5.44 8.19
N LYS A 71 -9.19 5.38 9.24
CA LYS A 71 -7.90 6.10 9.25
C LYS A 71 -6.93 5.48 8.24
N LYS A 72 -6.96 4.16 8.06
CA LYS A 72 -6.13 3.46 7.08
C LYS A 72 -6.53 3.85 5.65
N CYS A 73 -7.83 3.93 5.34
CA CYS A 73 -8.34 4.37 4.05
C CYS A 73 -7.98 5.81 3.72
N LYS A 74 -8.20 6.75 4.65
CA LYS A 74 -7.79 8.15 4.48
C LYS A 74 -6.28 8.28 4.23
N GLY A 75 -5.46 7.63 5.06
CA GLY A 75 -4.01 7.64 4.89
C GLY A 75 -3.54 6.96 3.60
N LEU A 76 -4.23 5.90 3.16
CA LEU A 76 -3.94 5.19 1.93
C LEU A 76 -4.21 6.06 0.70
N LYS A 77 -5.36 6.74 0.64
CA LYS A 77 -5.76 7.60 -0.47
C LYS A 77 -4.72 8.67 -0.77
N ASP A 78 -4.26 9.39 0.25
CA ASP A 78 -3.27 10.45 0.08
C ASP A 78 -1.91 9.89 -0.36
N LYS A 79 -1.52 8.72 0.17
CA LYS A 79 -0.26 8.07 -0.19
C LYS A 79 -0.26 7.48 -1.59
N VAL A 80 -1.36 6.84 -2.01
CA VAL A 80 -1.53 6.35 -3.38
C VAL A 80 -1.47 7.53 -4.34
N LYS A 81 -2.18 8.63 -4.07
CA LYS A 81 -2.11 9.85 -4.89
C LYS A 81 -0.70 10.41 -4.99
N ALA A 82 0.01 10.54 -3.87
CA ALA A 82 1.38 11.04 -3.85
C ALA A 82 2.32 10.15 -4.68
N LYS A 83 2.26 8.83 -4.50
CA LYS A 83 3.05 7.87 -5.28
C LYS A 83 2.73 7.92 -6.76
N CYS A 84 1.46 7.93 -7.14
CA CYS A 84 1.04 8.03 -8.54
C CYS A 84 1.53 9.33 -9.19
N ALA A 85 1.47 10.46 -8.48
CA ALA A 85 1.95 11.74 -8.97
C ALA A 85 3.48 11.73 -9.17
N GLU A 86 4.24 11.23 -8.20
CA GLU A 86 5.69 11.09 -8.30
C GLU A 86 6.08 10.18 -9.46
N PHE A 87 5.42 9.03 -9.58
CA PHE A 87 5.68 8.07 -10.64
C PHE A 87 5.34 8.63 -12.02
N LYS A 88 4.21 9.32 -12.18
CA LYS A 88 3.84 10.01 -13.43
C LYS A 88 4.91 11.02 -13.85
N GLY A 89 5.49 11.74 -12.90
CA GLY A 89 6.59 12.67 -13.15
C GLY A 89 7.87 11.98 -13.63
N LYS A 90 8.21 10.82 -13.05
CA LYS A 90 9.34 9.98 -13.48
C LYS A 90 9.10 9.36 -14.86
N LEU A 91 7.93 8.76 -15.07
CA LEU A 91 7.51 8.18 -16.34
C LEU A 91 7.59 9.19 -17.49
N GLY A 92 7.11 10.42 -17.30
CA GLY A 92 7.16 11.45 -18.33
C GLY A 92 8.59 11.79 -18.78
N LYS A 93 9.56 11.77 -17.85
CA LYS A 93 10.98 11.98 -18.16
C LYS A 93 11.60 10.77 -18.85
N ASN A 94 11.30 9.58 -18.33
CA ASN A 94 11.90 8.33 -18.80
C ASN A 94 11.34 7.90 -20.17
N LEU A 95 10.08 8.23 -20.48
CA LEU A 95 9.48 7.97 -21.80
C LEU A 95 10.14 8.78 -22.94
N ALA A 96 10.80 9.90 -22.62
CA ALA A 96 11.51 10.68 -23.63
C ALA A 96 12.78 9.96 -24.14
N SER A 97 13.38 9.09 -23.33
CA SER A 97 14.53 8.26 -23.71
C SER A 97 14.59 7.01 -22.82
N PRO A 98 13.72 6.01 -23.06
CA PRO A 98 13.59 4.86 -22.18
C PRO A 98 14.82 3.95 -22.23
N SER A 99 15.25 3.45 -21.07
CA SER A 99 16.28 2.42 -20.95
C SER A 99 15.78 1.17 -20.23
N ASP A 100 16.48 0.05 -20.41
CA ASP A 100 16.20 -1.19 -19.65
C ASP A 100 16.28 -0.98 -18.14
N LYS A 101 17.13 -0.06 -17.70
CA LYS A 101 17.24 0.31 -16.28
C LYS A 101 15.97 1.00 -15.80
N ASP A 102 15.45 1.95 -16.58
CA ASP A 102 14.19 2.62 -16.26
C ASP A 102 13.04 1.62 -16.19
N CYS A 103 13.00 0.65 -17.10
CA CYS A 103 11.96 -0.38 -17.09
C CYS A 103 12.02 -1.22 -15.80
N LYS A 104 13.21 -1.71 -15.42
CA LYS A 104 13.44 -2.49 -14.19
C LYS A 104 13.14 -1.71 -12.90
N GLU A 105 13.48 -0.42 -12.85
CA GLU A 105 13.21 0.42 -11.68
C GLU A 105 11.71 0.75 -11.54
N ASN A 106 11.00 0.90 -12.66
CA ASN A 106 9.59 1.29 -12.69
C ASN A 106 8.61 0.09 -12.65
N GLU A 107 9.04 -1.12 -12.98
CA GLU A 107 8.24 -2.35 -12.99
C GLU A 107 7.49 -2.57 -11.66
N ARG A 108 8.17 -2.37 -10.52
CA ARG A 108 7.56 -2.47 -9.19
C ARG A 108 6.47 -1.42 -8.96
N GLN A 109 6.61 -0.24 -9.55
CA GLN A 109 5.62 0.83 -9.44
C GLN A 109 4.44 0.62 -10.40
N CYS A 110 4.62 -0.09 -11.52
CA CYS A 110 3.52 -0.53 -12.39
C CYS A 110 2.59 -1.53 -11.67
N LEU A 111 3.14 -2.49 -10.92
CA LEU A 111 2.34 -3.43 -10.12
C LEU A 111 1.45 -2.71 -9.08
N PHE A 112 1.89 -1.54 -8.60
CA PHE A 112 1.09 -0.71 -7.69
C PHE A 112 -0.08 -0.01 -8.39
N LEU A 113 0.02 0.26 -9.70
CA LEU A 113 -1.05 0.88 -10.50
C LEU A 113 -2.07 -0.13 -11.06
N GLU A 114 -1.71 -1.41 -11.14
CA GLU A 114 -2.64 -2.50 -11.50
C GLU A 114 -3.58 -2.88 -10.34
N GLY A 115 -3.28 -2.37 -9.13
CA GLY A 115 -4.12 -2.42 -7.93
C GLY A 115 -5.40 -1.67 -8.14
#